data_AF-A0AAN4WVK3-F1
#
_entry.id   AF-A0AAN4WVK3-F1
#
_cell.length_a   1.000
_cell.length_b   1.000
_cell.length_c   1.000
_cell.angle_alpha   90.00
_cell.angle_beta   90.00
_cell.angle_gamma   90.00
#
_symmetry.space_group_name_H-M   'P 1'
#
loop_
_entity.id
_entity.type
_entity.pdbx_description
1 polymer ?
#
loop_
_entity_poly.entity_id
_entity_poly.type
_entity_poly.pdbx_seq_one_letter_code
_entity_poly.pdbx_strand_id
1 'polypeptide(L)' 'MHPEEIKAAIRMKGTTPTALADELKVSRSMVSHVINGKAKSARIATRIVQVIGLPADKIWPTKAAAPKLRRDRAGASA' A
#
# COMPACT_ATOMS: atom_id res chain seq x y z
N MET A 1 -11.35 -2.04 -4.39
CA MET A 1 -11.73 -0.78 -3.74
C MET A 1 -11.04 0.37 -4.45
N HIS A 2 -11.69 1.51 -4.65
CA HIS A 2 -11.08 2.73 -5.17
C HIS A 2 -10.19 3.38 -4.08
N PRO A 3 -9.05 4.01 -4.44
CA PRO A 3 -8.16 4.63 -3.46
C PRO A 3 -8.84 5.62 -2.51
N GLU A 4 -9.84 6.36 -3.00
CA GLU A 4 -10.62 7.30 -2.19
C GLU A 4 -11.52 6.60 -1.18
N GLU A 5 -12.09 5.44 -1.53
CA GLU A 5 -12.87 4.64 -0.58
C GLU A 5 -11.98 4.12 0.54
N ILE A 6 -10.74 3.70 0.23
CA ILE A 6 -9.78 3.23 1.25
C ILE A 6 -9.49 4.37 2.23
N LYS A 7 -9.22 5.58 1.72
CA LYS A 7 -9.01 6.77 2.57
C LYS A 7 -10.25 7.08 3.42
N ALA A 8 -11.43 6.97 2.85
CA ALA A 8 -12.69 7.18 3.56
C ALA A 8 -12.85 6.12 4.67
N ALA A 9 -12.64 4.84 4.39
CA ALA A 9 -12.72 3.76 5.36
C ALA A 9 -11.74 3.96 6.53
N ILE A 10 -10.51 4.38 6.26
CA ILE A 10 -9.52 4.74 7.28
C ILE A 10 -10.06 5.88 8.17
N ARG A 11 -10.63 6.93 7.57
CA ARG A 11 -11.24 8.06 8.29
C ARG A 11 -12.47 7.65 9.11
N MET A 12 -13.33 6.80 8.56
CA MET A 12 -14.52 6.28 9.25
C MET A 12 -14.14 5.46 10.49
N LYS A 13 -12.94 4.87 10.53
CA LYS A 13 -12.37 4.18 11.68
C LYS A 13 -11.70 5.12 12.69
N GLY A 14 -11.77 6.43 12.49
CA GLY A 14 -11.22 7.44 13.40
C GLY A 14 -9.70 7.61 13.29
N THR A 15 -9.06 7.09 12.25
CA THR A 15 -7.63 7.32 12.00
C THR A 15 -7.41 8.00 10.65
N THR A 16 -6.17 8.38 10.37
CA THR A 16 -5.82 9.06 9.12
C THR A 16 -4.60 8.42 8.47
N PRO A 17 -4.44 8.52 7.14
CA PRO A 17 -3.22 8.08 6.46
C PRO A 17 -1.96 8.72 7.03
N THR A 18 -2.08 9.96 7.53
CA THR A 18 -1.01 10.68 8.22
C THR A 18 -0.66 10.04 9.55
N ALA A 19 -1.67 9.78 10.40
CA ALA A 19 -1.46 9.11 11.68
C ALA A 19 -0.84 7.72 11.50
N LEU A 20 -1.24 6.98 10.46
CA LEU A 20 -0.62 5.70 10.11
C LEU A 20 0.85 5.84 9.68
N ALA A 21 1.18 6.92 8.97
CA ALA A 21 2.56 7.20 8.59
C ALA A 21 3.43 7.50 9.82
N ASP A 22 2.91 8.34 10.73
CA ASP A 22 3.59 8.71 11.97
C ASP A 22 3.77 7.50 12.90
N GLU A 23 2.73 6.67 13.07
CA GLU A 23 2.77 5.45 13.88
C GLU A 23 3.82 4.44 13.36
N LEU A 24 3.86 4.25 12.03
CA LEU A 24 4.78 3.31 11.40
C LEU A 24 6.18 3.89 11.17
N LYS A 25 6.39 5.18 11.48
CA LYS A 25 7.62 5.95 11.17
C LYS A 25 8.01 5.86 9.70
N VAL A 26 7.04 6.00 8.80
CA VAL A 26 7.23 6.00 7.34
C VAL A 26 6.82 7.32 6.73
N SER A 27 7.27 7.61 5.51
CA SER A 27 6.82 8.82 4.81
C SER A 27 5.34 8.71 4.42
N ARG A 28 4.63 9.85 4.47
CA ARG A 28 3.23 9.96 4.03
C ARG A 28 3.06 9.52 2.57
N SER A 29 4.05 9.81 1.73
CA SER A 29 4.10 9.36 0.33
C SER A 29 4.12 7.84 0.21
N MET A 30 4.82 7.14 1.11
CA MET A 30 4.84 5.67 1.11
C MET A 30 3.44 5.11 1.42
N VAL A 31 2.74 5.67 2.41
CA VAL A 31 1.36 5.26 2.74
C VAL A 31 0.43 5.53 1.55
N SER A 32 0.55 6.69 0.91
CA SER A 32 -0.21 7.02 -0.30
C SER A 32 0.07 6.03 -1.44
N HIS A 33 1.33 5.66 -1.67
CA HIS A 33 1.69 4.65 -2.68
C HIS A 33 1.08 3.29 -2.40
N VAL A 34 1.03 2.86 -1.13
CA VAL A 34 0.39 1.61 -0.74
C VAL A 34 -1.12 1.68 -0.94
N ILE A 35 -1.79 2.76 -0.51
CA ILE A 35 -3.22 2.98 -0.73
C ILE A 35 -3.58 2.90 -2.22
N ASN A 36 -2.76 3.51 -3.09
CA ASN A 36 -2.93 3.47 -4.54
C ASN A 36 -2.48 2.14 -5.20
N GLY A 37 -2.00 1.15 -4.44
CA GLY A 37 -1.51 -0.12 -4.97
C GLY A 37 -0.20 -0.04 -5.75
N LYS A 38 0.53 1.09 -5.69
CA LYS A 38 1.82 1.31 -6.36
C LYS A 38 3.00 0.70 -5.61
N ALA A 39 2.87 0.50 -4.30
CA ALA A 39 3.91 -0.08 -3.44
C ALA A 39 3.41 -1.32 -2.69
N LYS A 40 4.31 -2.28 -2.45
CA LYS A 40 4.01 -3.59 -1.84
C LYS A 40 4.54 -3.73 -0.41
N SER A 41 4.53 -2.64 0.36
CA SER A 41 5.02 -2.71 1.74
C SER A 41 4.04 -3.51 2.60
N ALA A 42 4.45 -4.73 2.98
CA ALA A 42 3.65 -5.63 3.80
C ALA A 42 3.29 -5.00 5.16
N ARG A 43 4.24 -4.30 5.81
CA ARG A 43 3.99 -3.62 7.10
C ARG A 43 2.83 -2.62 7.03
N ILE A 44 2.82 -1.77 6.00
CA ILE A 44 1.78 -0.73 5.84
C ILE A 44 0.45 -1.38 5.46
N ALA A 45 0.48 -2.35 4.54
CA ALA A 45 -0.72 -3.07 4.12
C ALA A 45 -1.39 -3.81 5.30
N THR A 46 -0.60 -4.55 6.10
CA THR A 46 -1.09 -5.23 7.31
C THR A 46 -1.73 -4.25 8.29
N ARG A 47 -1.11 -3.09 8.51
CA ARG A 47 -1.68 -2.09 9.43
C ARG A 47 -3.00 -1.52 8.92
N ILE A 48 -3.09 -1.22 7.62
CA ILE A 48 -4.34 -0.74 7.00
C ILE A 48 -5.43 -1.82 7.08
N VAL A 49 -5.10 -3.09 6.83
CA VAL A 49 -6.00 -4.25 7.01
C VAL A 49 -6.54 -4.30 8.44
N GLN A 50 -5.67 -4.16 9.45
CA GLN A 50 -6.06 -4.17 10.86
C GLN A 50 -7.01 -3.01 11.21
N VAL A 51 -6.74 -1.81 10.69
CA VAL A 51 -7.56 -0.62 10.93
C VAL A 51 -8.94 -0.76 10.30
N ILE A 52 -8.98 -1.14 9.02
CA ILE A 52 -10.23 -1.24 8.26
C ILE A 52 -11.04 -2.47 8.69
N GLY A 53 -10.36 -3.55 9.10
CA GLY A 53 -10.98 -4.84 9.43
C GLY A 53 -11.36 -5.65 8.20
N LEU A 54 -10.78 -5.34 7.04
CA LEU A 54 -11.00 -6.06 5.78
C LEU A 54 -9.70 -6.72 5.33
N PRO A 55 -9.74 -7.93 4.75
CA PRO A 55 -8.55 -8.59 4.24
C PRO A 55 -7.93 -7.79 3.08
N ALA A 56 -6.61 -7.94 2.90
CA ALA A 56 -5.84 -7.18 1.91
C ALA A 56 -6.43 -7.33 0.49
N ASP A 57 -6.90 -8.52 0.12
CA ASP A 57 -7.50 -8.82 -1.19
C ASP A 57 -8.82 -8.07 -1.46
N LYS A 58 -9.55 -7.68 -0.41
CA LYS A 58 -10.77 -6.86 -0.54
C LYS A 58 -10.42 -5.37 -0.69
N ILE A 59 -9.40 -4.91 0.03
CA ILE A 59 -8.93 -3.52 -0.01
C ILE A 59 -8.23 -3.25 -1.34
N TRP A 60 -7.23 -4.05 -1.66
CA TRP A 60 -6.52 -4.05 -2.94
C TRP A 60 -6.90 -5.31 -3.69
N PRO A 61 -7.95 -5.28 -4.52
CA PRO A 61 -8.18 -6.35 -5.47
C PRO A 61 -6.94 -6.40 -6.35
N THR A 62 -6.12 -7.44 -6.16
CA THR A 62 -4.90 -7.67 -6.92
C THR A 62 -5.32 -7.69 -8.39
N LYS A 63 -5.00 -6.63 -9.13
CA LYS A 63 -4.97 -6.73 -10.58
C LYS A 63 -3.92 -7.79 -10.88
N ALA A 64 -4.39 -9.00 -11.19
CA ALA A 64 -3.57 -10.06 -11.71
C ALA A 64 -2.71 -9.48 -12.85
N ALA A 65 -1.43 -9.80 -12.81
CA ALA A 65 -0.44 -9.51 -13.86
C ALA A 65 -0.12 -8.03 -14.14
N ALA A 66 0.75 -7.43 -13.32
CA ALA A 66 1.76 -6.54 -13.90
C ALA A 66 2.93 -7.42 -14.38
N PRO A 67 3.39 -7.29 -15.64
CA PRO A 67 4.42 -8.16 -16.20
C PRO A 67 5.69 -8.03 -15.36
N LYS A 68 6.26 -9.18 -15.01
CA LYS A 68 7.53 -9.30 -14.30
C LYS A 68 8.60 -8.75 -15.24
N LEU A 69 8.88 -7.44 -15.18
CA LEU A 69 9.96 -6.84 -15.96
C LEU A 69 11.26 -7.50 -15.47
N ARG A 70 11.75 -8.47 -16.24
CA ARG A 70 13.04 -9.11 -15.98
C ARG A 70 14.10 -8.06 -16.25
N ARG A 71 14.60 -7.44 -15.18
CA ARG A 71 15.88 -6.74 -15.26
C ARG A 71 16.95 -7.81 -15.18
N ASP A 72 17.27 -8.41 -16.33
CA ASP A 72 18.56 -9.07 -16.50
C ASP A 72 19.63 -7.98 -16.39
N ARG A 73 20.32 -7.93 -15.25
CA ARG A 73 21.53 -7.12 -15.12
C ARG A 73 22.67 -7.93 -15.74
N ALA A 74 22.77 -7.91 -17.06
CA ALA A 74 23.99 -8.27 -17.77
C ALA A 74 24.70 -6.97 -18.17
N GLY A 75 25.93 -6.79 -17.68
CA GLY A 75 26.86 -5.77 -18.18
C GLY A 75 27.11 -4.60 -17.21
N ALA A 76 28.01 -4.80 -16.25
CA ALA A 76 28.84 -3.72 -15.72
C ALA A 76 30.13 -4.33 -15.15
N SER A 77 31.04 -4.70 -16.05
CA SER A 77 32.45 -4.96 -15.74
C SER A 77 33.23 -4.61 -17.00
N ALA A 78 33.91 -3.47 -16.96
CA ALA A 78 35.02 -3.09 -17.82
C ALA A 78 35.92 -2.17 -16.97
#